data_AF-A0A497LM66-F1
#
_entry.id   AF-A0A497LM66-F1
#
_cell.length_a   1.000
_cell.length_b   1.000
_cell.length_c   1.000
_cell.angle_alpha   90.00
_cell.angle_beta   90.00
_cell.angle_gamma   90.00
#
_symmetry.space_group_name_H-M   'P 1'
#
loop_
_entity.id
_entity.type
_entity.pdbx_description
1 polymer ?
#
loop_
_entity_poly.entity_id
_entity_poly.type
_entity_poly.pdbx_seq_one_letter_code
_entity_poly.pdbx_strand_id
1 'polypeptide(L)'
;MPGSCSLKFFILVWGIALVKEGLSLSETELRVSKIKNGTVIDHISGGHALDVVKILGITGKEKKVITIAINVPSRRFKTKDIIKIEGRELNPQEVHKIALLAPHATINIVRNYKVVEKQRVKLPKIIENILKCANPACISNSNEPVQAKFYVESEEPLLLKCHYCGFIMEKKDILEQF
;
A
#
# COMPACT_ATOMS: atom_id res chain seq x y z
N MET A 1 -29.68 74.12 -25.41
CA MET A 1 -28.36 74.67 -25.79
C MET A 1 -27.30 74.02 -24.91
N PRO A 2 -26.13 73.63 -25.47
CA PRO A 2 -25.37 72.45 -25.04
C PRO A 2 -24.03 72.78 -24.34
N GLY A 3 -23.41 71.74 -23.78
CA GLY A 3 -21.95 71.63 -23.51
C GLY A 3 -21.55 71.92 -22.07
N SER A 4 -20.66 71.20 -21.39
CA SER A 4 -19.72 70.11 -21.74
C SER A 4 -19.31 69.46 -20.40
N CYS A 5 -19.37 68.14 -20.21
CA CYS A 5 -18.42 67.10 -20.63
C CYS A 5 -17.03 67.18 -19.97
N SER A 6 -16.81 66.33 -18.96
CA SER A 6 -15.52 65.71 -18.58
C SER A 6 -15.85 64.58 -17.59
N LEU A 7 -15.93 63.31 -17.98
CA LEU A 7 -14.89 62.33 -18.32
C LEU A 7 -14.86 61.24 -17.23
N LYS A 8 -14.97 59.98 -17.69
CA LYS A 8 -14.46 58.72 -17.12
C LYS A 8 -15.38 57.82 -16.27
N PHE A 9 -15.74 56.72 -16.96
CA PHE A 9 -15.45 55.31 -16.60
C PHE A 9 -16.30 54.58 -15.54
N PHE A 10 -16.97 53.54 -16.04
CA PHE A 10 -16.96 52.15 -15.53
C PHE A 10 -17.55 51.88 -14.13
N ILE A 11 -18.74 51.26 -14.07
CA ILE A 11 -18.92 49.81 -13.81
C ILE A 11 -20.41 49.53 -13.61
N LEU A 12 -20.92 48.62 -14.44
CA LEU A 12 -22.25 48.03 -14.36
C LEU A 12 -22.33 47.07 -13.17
N VAL A 13 -23.31 47.30 -12.30
CA VAL A 13 -24.26 46.32 -11.75
C VAL A 13 -23.68 44.97 -11.34
N TRP A 14 -23.52 44.76 -10.03
CA TRP A 14 -23.76 43.44 -9.43
C TRP A 14 -24.63 43.63 -8.19
N GLY A 15 -25.91 43.28 -8.35
CA GLY A 15 -26.85 43.13 -7.25
C GLY A 15 -26.90 41.69 -6.76
N ILE A 16 -27.31 41.58 -5.49
CA ILE A 16 -28.09 40.49 -4.89
C ILE A 16 -27.30 39.33 -4.24
N ALA A 17 -27.15 39.52 -2.93
CA ALA A 17 -27.58 38.63 -1.84
C ALA A 17 -26.89 37.26 -1.66
N LEU A 18 -26.12 37.20 -0.55
CA LEU A 18 -26.36 36.33 0.61
C LEU A 18 -27.03 34.97 0.34
N VAL A 19 -26.21 33.92 0.27
CA VAL A 19 -26.54 32.63 0.88
C VAL A 19 -25.45 32.32 1.89
N LYS A 20 -25.85 32.36 3.17
CA LYS A 20 -25.05 31.95 4.32
C LYS A 20 -25.15 30.43 4.51
N GLU A 21 -24.06 29.91 5.07
CA GLU A 21 -23.97 28.73 5.94
C GLU A 21 -24.00 27.32 5.32
N GLY A 22 -22.86 26.65 5.45
CA GLY A 22 -22.85 25.35 6.11
C GLY A 22 -22.45 24.13 5.29
N LEU A 23 -21.17 24.00 4.94
CA LEU A 23 -20.52 22.68 4.94
C LEU A 23 -19.00 22.83 5.13
N SER A 24 -18.55 22.88 6.38
CA SER A 24 -17.13 22.72 6.69
C SER A 24 -16.77 21.23 6.55
N LEU A 25 -16.48 20.80 5.33
CA LEU A 25 -15.69 19.60 5.13
C LEU A 25 -14.25 19.98 5.49
N SER A 26 -13.79 19.53 6.65
CA SER A 26 -12.35 19.46 6.90
C SER A 26 -11.78 18.44 5.90
N GLU A 27 -11.40 18.93 4.72
CA GLU A 27 -10.68 18.18 3.71
C GLU A 27 -9.29 17.82 4.24
N THR A 28 -9.25 16.80 5.08
CA THR A 28 -8.10 15.92 5.07
C THR A 28 -8.18 15.20 3.74
N GLU A 29 -7.49 15.73 2.72
CA GLU A 29 -7.46 15.21 1.33
C GLU A 29 -7.53 13.67 1.31
N LEU A 30 -8.74 13.13 1.12
CA LEU A 30 -8.90 11.73 0.77
C LEU A 30 -8.53 11.63 -0.70
N ARG A 31 -7.24 11.47 -0.99
CA ARG A 31 -6.70 11.35 -2.36
C ARG A 31 -7.31 10.19 -3.17
N VAL A 32 -8.06 9.30 -2.51
CA VAL A 32 -8.68 8.13 -3.12
C VAL A 32 -10.03 7.84 -2.44
N SER A 33 -11.07 7.59 -3.24
CA SER A 33 -12.41 7.20 -2.80
C SER A 33 -12.43 5.98 -1.86
N LYS A 34 -13.48 5.86 -1.05
CA LYS A 34 -13.69 4.69 -0.17
C LYS A 34 -14.18 3.50 -1.00
N ILE A 35 -13.67 2.30 -0.70
CA ILE A 35 -14.15 1.05 -1.32
C ILE A 35 -15.37 0.50 -0.58
N LYS A 36 -16.26 -0.20 -1.29
CA LYS A 36 -17.44 -0.85 -0.69
C LYS A 36 -17.06 -2.14 0.03
N ASN A 37 -16.39 -3.06 -0.66
CA ASN A 37 -15.95 -4.36 -0.16
C ASN A 37 -14.53 -4.66 -0.67
N GLY A 38 -13.65 -5.18 0.18
CA GLY A 38 -12.30 -5.59 -0.22
C GLY A 38 -11.24 -5.32 0.83
N THR A 39 -10.00 -5.12 0.40
CA THR A 39 -8.83 -4.94 1.27
C THR A 39 -8.15 -3.61 1.03
N VAL A 40 -7.75 -2.92 2.09
CA VAL A 40 -6.87 -1.75 2.06
C VAL A 40 -5.58 -2.06 2.80
N ILE A 41 -4.45 -2.01 2.10
CA ILE A 41 -3.11 -2.12 2.67
C ILE A 41 -2.57 -0.68 2.80
N ASP A 42 -2.36 -0.24 4.04
CA ASP A 42 -1.84 1.09 4.38
C ASP A 42 -0.51 0.96 5.13
N HIS A 43 0.23 2.06 5.26
CA HIS A 43 1.55 2.13 5.90
C HIS A 43 2.62 1.25 5.24
N ILE A 44 2.53 1.10 3.91
CA ILE A 44 3.64 0.56 3.13
C ILE A 44 4.71 1.66 3.05
N SER A 45 5.98 1.29 3.24
CA SER A 45 7.11 2.20 3.07
C SER A 45 7.10 2.79 1.66
N GLY A 46 7.35 4.10 1.52
CA GLY A 46 7.25 4.81 0.25
C GLY A 46 8.10 4.16 -0.86
N GLY A 47 7.52 3.97 -2.03
CA GLY A 47 8.17 3.36 -3.19
C GLY A 47 8.07 1.83 -3.29
N HIS A 48 7.42 1.15 -2.33
CA HIS A 48 7.32 -0.31 -2.29
C HIS A 48 5.92 -0.86 -2.63
N ALA A 49 4.94 -0.03 -2.97
CA ALA A 49 3.61 -0.52 -3.36
C ALA A 49 3.66 -1.48 -4.56
N LEU A 50 4.48 -1.19 -5.56
CA LEU A 50 4.58 -2.04 -6.76
C LEU A 50 5.21 -3.40 -6.42
N ASP A 51 6.18 -3.44 -5.52
CA ASP A 51 6.76 -4.69 -5.02
C ASP A 51 5.69 -5.54 -4.33
N VAL A 52 4.85 -4.92 -3.50
CA VAL A 52 3.75 -5.61 -2.82
C VAL A 52 2.73 -6.18 -3.81
N VAL A 53 2.37 -5.42 -4.85
CA VAL A 53 1.46 -5.88 -5.93
C VAL A 53 2.04 -7.11 -6.64
N LYS A 54 3.34 -7.08 -6.96
CA LYS A 54 4.06 -8.20 -7.60
C LYS A 54 4.00 -9.46 -6.75
N ILE A 55 4.33 -9.35 -5.46
CA ILE A 55 4.33 -10.47 -4.50
C ILE A 55 2.93 -11.09 -4.31
N LEU A 56 1.88 -10.27 -4.36
CA LEU A 56 0.49 -10.72 -4.27
C LEU A 56 -0.03 -11.37 -5.56
N GLY A 57 0.81 -11.44 -6.61
CA GLY A 57 0.45 -12.00 -7.91
C GLY A 57 -0.66 -11.20 -8.60
N ILE A 58 -0.74 -9.89 -8.33
CA ILE A 58 -1.74 -9.01 -8.93
C ILE A 58 -1.20 -8.53 -10.27
N THR A 59 -1.89 -8.89 -11.34
CA THR A 59 -1.48 -8.63 -12.74
C THR A 59 -2.35 -7.58 -13.42
N GLY A 60 -3.50 -7.25 -12.85
CA GLY A 60 -4.52 -6.38 -13.46
C GLY A 60 -5.47 -7.13 -14.40
N LYS A 61 -5.23 -8.41 -14.69
CA LYS A 61 -6.12 -9.24 -15.51
C LYS A 61 -7.35 -9.73 -14.76
N GLU A 62 -7.42 -9.53 -13.44
CA GLU A 62 -8.47 -10.07 -12.58
C GLU A 62 -9.83 -9.36 -12.77
N LYS A 63 -9.91 -8.33 -13.63
CA LYS A 63 -11.10 -7.48 -13.82
C LYS A 63 -11.64 -6.88 -12.51
N LYS A 64 -10.75 -6.64 -11.54
CA LYS A 64 -11.05 -5.99 -10.26
C LYS A 64 -10.50 -4.57 -10.26
N VAL A 65 -11.19 -3.67 -9.56
CA VAL A 65 -10.70 -2.31 -9.36
C VAL A 65 -9.58 -2.35 -8.30
N ILE A 66 -8.42 -1.85 -8.69
CA ILE A 66 -7.25 -1.76 -7.82
C ILE A 66 -6.77 -0.32 -7.86
N THR A 67 -6.60 0.29 -6.70
CA THR A 67 -6.03 1.63 -6.60
C THR A 67 -4.69 1.56 -5.88
N ILE A 68 -3.67 2.12 -6.51
CA ILE A 68 -2.32 2.23 -5.96
C ILE A 68 -2.00 3.71 -5.84
N ALA A 69 -1.67 4.16 -4.63
CA ALA A 69 -1.17 5.51 -4.39
C ALA A 69 0.25 5.42 -3.83
N ILE A 70 1.21 6.01 -4.54
CA ILE A 70 2.64 5.90 -4.25
C ILE A 70 3.17 7.25 -3.76
N ASN A 71 4.07 7.25 -2.78
CA ASN A 71 4.72 8.43 -2.21
C ASN A 71 3.73 9.47 -1.67
N VAL A 72 2.63 9.00 -1.07
CA VAL A 72 1.64 9.86 -0.44
C VAL A 72 2.25 10.47 0.83
N PRO A 73 2.14 11.78 1.07
CA PRO A 73 2.62 12.42 2.29
C PRO A 73 2.05 11.76 3.55
N SER A 74 2.93 11.50 4.51
CA SER A 74 2.60 10.84 5.77
C SER A 74 3.23 11.58 6.93
N ARG A 75 2.43 11.95 7.94
CA ARG A 75 2.94 12.58 9.16
C ARG A 75 3.95 11.72 9.91
N ARG A 76 3.80 10.38 9.83
CA ARG A 76 4.62 9.43 10.59
C ARG A 76 5.85 8.93 9.82
N PHE A 77 5.74 8.80 8.50
CA PHE A 77 6.77 8.12 7.67
C PHE A 77 7.39 9.02 6.60
N LYS A 78 7.13 10.34 6.62
CA LYS A 78 7.39 11.30 5.51
C LYS A 78 6.57 10.99 4.27
N THR A 79 6.73 9.80 3.69
CA THR A 79 5.93 9.26 2.59
C THR A 79 5.44 7.85 2.93
N LYS A 80 4.31 7.45 2.35
CA LYS A 80 3.79 6.09 2.42
C LYS A 80 3.10 5.71 1.13
N ASP A 81 2.97 4.42 0.91
CA ASP A 81 2.15 3.89 -0.17
C ASP A 81 0.88 3.25 0.38
N ILE A 82 -0.16 3.23 -0.45
CA ILE A 82 -1.47 2.66 -0.15
C ILE A 82 -1.92 1.81 -1.33
N ILE A 83 -2.42 0.61 -1.04
CA ILE A 83 -3.05 -0.27 -2.04
C ILE A 83 -4.48 -0.55 -1.60
N LYS A 84 -5.45 -0.40 -2.50
CA LYS A 84 -6.85 -0.79 -2.30
C LYS A 84 -7.22 -1.81 -3.36
N ILE A 85 -7.81 -2.93 -2.93
CA ILE A 85 -8.24 -4.01 -3.82
C ILE A 85 -9.73 -4.26 -3.57
N GLU A 86 -10.57 -4.00 -4.57
CA GLU A 86 -12.01 -4.24 -4.46
C GLU A 86 -12.35 -5.72 -4.64
N GLY A 87 -13.31 -6.22 -3.85
CA GLY A 87 -13.84 -7.58 -3.98
C GLY A 87 -12.82 -8.70 -3.74
N ARG A 88 -11.75 -8.44 -2.97
CA ARG A 88 -10.77 -9.45 -2.53
C ARG A 88 -10.40 -9.19 -1.08
N GLU A 89 -10.51 -10.22 -0.27
CA GLU A 89 -9.95 -10.28 1.08
C GLU A 89 -8.68 -11.13 1.01
N LEU A 90 -7.58 -10.66 1.62
CA LEU A 90 -6.32 -11.37 1.62
C LEU A 90 -6.35 -12.54 2.61
N ASN A 91 -5.79 -13.68 2.21
CA ASN A 91 -5.62 -14.82 3.10
C ASN A 91 -4.33 -14.68 3.95
N PRO A 92 -4.19 -15.44 5.05
CA PRO A 92 -3.03 -15.31 5.95
C PRO A 92 -1.66 -15.52 5.26
N GLN A 93 -1.58 -16.39 4.26
CA GLN A 93 -0.33 -16.63 3.52
C GLN A 93 0.08 -15.39 2.72
N GLU A 94 -0.86 -14.71 2.08
CA GLU A 94 -0.62 -13.43 1.40
C GLU A 94 -0.18 -12.33 2.37
N VAL A 95 -0.78 -12.29 3.57
CA VAL A 95 -0.37 -11.36 4.63
C VAL A 95 1.08 -11.59 5.05
N HIS A 96 1.51 -12.84 5.21
CA HIS A 96 2.91 -13.16 5.53
C HIS A 96 3.87 -12.70 4.44
N LYS A 97 3.48 -12.79 3.17
CA LYS A 97 4.32 -12.29 2.07
C LYS A 97 4.49 -10.78 2.12
N ILE A 98 3.44 -10.03 2.47
CA ILE A 98 3.51 -8.57 2.66
C ILE A 98 4.49 -8.23 3.80
N ALA A 99 4.53 -9.04 4.86
CA ALA A 99 5.40 -8.83 6.01
C ALA A 99 6.88 -8.74 5.65
N LEU A 100 7.30 -9.48 4.61
CA LEU A 100 8.67 -9.48 4.09
C LEU A 100 9.08 -8.12 3.50
N LEU A 101 8.15 -7.36 2.93
CA LEU A 101 8.48 -6.09 2.27
C LEU A 101 8.09 -4.88 3.09
N ALA A 102 6.99 -4.99 3.84
CA ALA A 102 6.36 -3.91 4.56
C ALA A 102 5.93 -4.39 5.97
N PRO A 103 6.88 -4.59 6.90
CA PRO A 103 6.58 -5.08 8.25
C PRO A 103 5.68 -4.13 9.05
N HIS A 104 5.68 -2.83 8.71
CA HIS A 104 4.82 -1.82 9.34
C HIS A 104 3.43 -1.68 8.71
N ALA A 105 3.14 -2.45 7.66
CA ALA A 105 1.87 -2.34 6.95
C ALA A 105 0.68 -2.74 7.84
N THR A 106 -0.45 -2.09 7.58
CA THR A 106 -1.73 -2.40 8.21
C THR A 106 -2.71 -2.81 7.13
N ILE A 107 -3.36 -3.95 7.31
CA ILE A 107 -4.38 -4.49 6.43
C ILE A 107 -5.74 -4.19 7.06
N ASN A 108 -6.60 -3.51 6.33
CA ASN A 108 -7.97 -3.26 6.72
C ASN A 108 -8.91 -4.03 5.80
N ILE A 109 -9.74 -4.90 6.37
CA ILE A 109 -10.81 -5.57 5.63
C ILE A 109 -12.05 -4.68 5.68
N VAL A 110 -12.58 -4.35 4.51
CA VAL A 110 -13.74 -3.46 4.35
C VAL A 110 -14.92 -4.26 3.85
N ARG A 111 -16.06 -4.15 4.53
CA ARG A 111 -17.35 -4.69 4.09
C ARG A 111 -18.43 -3.63 4.26
N ASN A 112 -19.24 -3.41 3.23
CA ASN A 112 -20.30 -2.38 3.22
C ASN A 112 -19.81 -1.00 3.66
N TYR A 113 -18.69 -0.53 3.11
CA TYR A 113 -18.03 0.76 3.41
C TYR A 113 -17.49 0.91 4.84
N LYS A 114 -17.55 -0.15 5.66
CA LYS A 114 -17.05 -0.15 7.04
C LYS A 114 -15.85 -1.05 7.16
N VAL A 115 -14.85 -0.61 7.92
CA VAL A 115 -13.72 -1.47 8.31
C VAL A 115 -14.24 -2.46 9.35
N VAL A 116 -14.31 -3.73 8.97
CA VAL A 116 -14.75 -4.81 9.85
C VAL A 116 -13.60 -5.45 10.59
N GLU A 117 -12.38 -5.36 10.05
CA GLU A 117 -11.19 -5.95 10.64
C GLU A 117 -9.96 -5.10 10.35
N LYS A 118 -9.05 -5.02 11.34
CA LYS A 118 -7.74 -4.40 11.21
C LYS A 118 -6.67 -5.40 11.65
N GLN A 119 -5.84 -5.81 10.73
CA GLN A 119 -4.72 -6.70 10.97
C GLN A 119 -3.42 -5.91 10.81
N ARG A 120 -2.60 -5.88 11.85
CA ARG A 120 -1.20 -5.47 11.67
C ARG A 120 -0.45 -6.66 11.12
N VAL A 121 0.29 -6.42 10.06
CA VAL A 121 1.19 -7.42 9.52
C VAL A 121 2.28 -7.67 10.57
N LYS A 122 2.60 -8.94 10.79
CA LYS A 122 3.70 -9.35 11.67
C LYS A 122 4.58 -10.31 10.88
N LEU A 123 5.87 -10.05 10.89
CA LEU A 123 6.83 -10.97 10.31
C LEU A 123 6.96 -12.18 11.27
N PRO A 124 6.70 -13.42 10.81
CA PRO A 124 6.87 -14.59 11.67
C PRO A 124 8.36 -14.86 11.86
N LYS A 125 8.75 -15.39 13.03
CA LYS A 125 10.16 -15.75 13.32
C LYS A 125 10.72 -16.82 12.38
N ILE A 126 9.83 -17.65 11.82
CA ILE A 126 10.15 -18.72 10.90
C ILE A 126 9.30 -18.54 9.66
N ILE A 127 9.94 -18.62 8.50
CA ILE A 127 9.32 -18.46 7.18
C ILE A 127 9.48 -19.79 6.44
N GLU A 128 8.37 -20.42 6.10
CA GLU A 128 8.34 -21.72 5.45
C GLU A 128 7.53 -21.64 4.15
N ASN A 129 8.06 -22.20 3.08
CA ASN A 129 7.36 -22.36 1.80
C ASN A 129 6.84 -21.05 1.17
N ILE A 130 7.49 -19.92 1.46
CA ILE A 130 7.18 -18.61 0.85
C ILE A 130 8.26 -18.18 -0.16
N LEU A 131 9.52 -18.54 0.12
CA LEU A 131 10.70 -18.13 -0.64
C LEU A 131 11.54 -19.35 -0.99
N LYS A 132 12.32 -19.26 -2.06
CA LYS A 132 13.42 -20.18 -2.38
C LYS A 132 14.73 -19.66 -1.78
N CYS A 133 15.68 -20.55 -1.55
CA CYS A 133 17.00 -20.12 -1.09
C CYS A 133 17.78 -19.52 -2.26
N ALA A 134 18.38 -18.34 -2.06
CA ALA A 134 19.20 -17.71 -3.09
C ALA A 134 20.49 -18.50 -3.40
N ASN A 135 20.95 -19.38 -2.49
CA ASN A 135 22.03 -20.31 -2.77
C ASN A 135 21.55 -21.43 -3.72
N PRO A 136 22.02 -21.48 -4.98
CA PRO A 136 21.56 -22.47 -5.96
C PRO A 136 21.86 -23.91 -5.53
N ALA A 137 22.92 -24.12 -4.74
CA ALA A 137 23.33 -25.43 -4.25
C ALA A 137 22.57 -25.87 -2.97
N CYS A 138 21.60 -25.08 -2.49
CA CYS A 138 20.84 -25.43 -1.30
C CYS A 138 19.95 -26.66 -1.54
N ILE A 139 19.93 -27.59 -0.57
CA ILE A 139 19.10 -28.79 -0.61
C ILE A 139 17.60 -28.47 -0.82
N SER A 140 17.12 -27.33 -0.32
CA SER A 140 15.73 -26.88 -0.49
C SER A 140 15.36 -26.50 -1.92
N ASN A 141 16.34 -26.38 -2.82
CA ASN A 141 16.13 -26.07 -4.23
C ASN A 141 16.23 -27.32 -5.13
N SER A 142 16.53 -28.49 -4.54
CA SER A 142 16.68 -29.77 -5.24
C SER A 142 15.37 -30.58 -5.26
N ASN A 143 15.41 -31.80 -5.79
CA ASN A 143 14.25 -32.72 -5.82
C ASN A 143 14.01 -33.45 -4.49
N GLU A 144 14.65 -33.03 -3.41
CA GLU A 144 14.39 -33.57 -2.08
C GLU A 144 13.01 -33.14 -1.56
N PRO A 145 12.32 -33.99 -0.78
CA PRO A 145 10.98 -33.72 -0.26
C PRO A 145 11.02 -32.75 0.94
N VAL A 146 11.75 -31.65 0.83
CA VAL A 146 11.92 -30.63 1.89
C VAL A 146 11.47 -29.26 1.40
N GLN A 147 10.78 -28.51 2.27
CA GLN A 147 10.38 -27.13 1.96
C GLN A 147 11.45 -26.16 2.44
N ALA A 148 11.62 -25.06 1.70
CA ALA A 148 12.49 -23.97 2.10
C ALA A 148 12.03 -23.37 3.43
N LYS A 149 12.98 -23.21 4.35
CA LYS A 149 12.78 -22.76 5.73
C LYS A 149 13.83 -21.73 6.09
N PHE A 150 13.40 -20.60 6.64
CA PHE A 150 14.26 -19.50 7.03
C PHE A 150 13.94 -19.01 8.44
N TYR A 151 14.99 -18.60 9.16
CA TYR A 151 14.87 -17.89 10.42
C TYR A 151 15.06 -16.39 10.18
N VAL A 152 14.21 -15.57 10.80
CA VAL A 152 14.38 -14.12 10.81
C VAL A 152 15.45 -13.77 11.82
N GLU A 153 16.64 -13.38 11.34
CA GLU A 153 17.75 -12.92 12.18
C GLU A 153 17.59 -11.43 12.52
N SER A 154 17.06 -10.64 11.58
CA SER A 154 16.81 -9.21 11.75
C SER A 154 15.61 -8.78 10.89
N GLU A 155 14.76 -7.91 11.44
CA GLU A 155 13.62 -7.32 10.70
C GLU A 155 14.04 -6.04 9.94
N GLU A 156 14.98 -5.27 10.49
CA GLU A 156 15.48 -4.01 9.92
C GLU A 156 16.98 -3.83 10.18
N PRO A 157 17.85 -4.03 9.18
CA PRO A 157 17.54 -4.52 7.82
C PRO A 157 17.03 -5.96 7.84
N LEU A 158 16.18 -6.33 6.87
CA LEU A 158 15.64 -7.69 6.79
C LEU A 158 16.74 -8.69 6.42
N LEU A 159 17.02 -9.61 7.33
CA LEU A 159 17.99 -10.70 7.17
C LEU A 159 17.32 -12.05 7.47
N LEU A 160 17.34 -12.94 6.49
CA LEU A 160 16.77 -14.28 6.58
C LEU A 160 17.87 -15.33 6.46
N LYS A 161 18.03 -16.17 7.48
CA LYS A 161 19.01 -17.27 7.48
C LYS A 161 18.36 -18.57 7.06
N CYS A 162 18.87 -19.18 6.00
CA CYS A 162 18.42 -20.50 5.55
C CYS A 162 18.69 -21.56 6.62
N HIS A 163 17.68 -22.36 6.95
CA HIS A 163 17.81 -23.46 7.90
C HIS A 163 18.83 -24.52 7.45
N TYR A 164 18.95 -24.76 6.14
CA TYR A 164 19.75 -25.87 5.60
C TYR A 164 21.20 -25.49 5.33
N CYS A 165 21.44 -24.47 4.50
CA CYS A 165 22.80 -24.10 4.09
C CYS A 165 23.39 -22.93 4.88
N GLY A 166 22.62 -22.31 5.78
CA GLY A 166 23.06 -21.16 6.57
C GLY A 166 23.21 -19.84 5.79
N PHE A 167 22.92 -19.84 4.48
CA PHE A 167 23.00 -18.64 3.64
C PHE A 167 22.08 -17.53 4.17
N ILE A 168 22.58 -16.30 4.23
CA ILE A 168 21.84 -15.12 4.66
C ILE A 168 21.30 -14.41 3.42
N MET A 169 19.99 -14.25 3.35
CA MET A 169 19.30 -13.49 2.33
C MET A 169 18.92 -12.10 2.84
N GLU A 170 19.13 -11.11 1.99
CA GLU A 170 18.73 -9.72 2.17
C GLU A 170 17.41 -9.42 1.43
N LYS A 171 16.85 -8.23 1.66
CA LYS A 171 15.63 -7.76 0.98
C LYS A 171 15.72 -7.86 -0.56
N LYS A 172 16.89 -7.63 -1.16
CA LYS A 172 17.11 -7.73 -2.62
C LYS A 172 16.89 -9.16 -3.13
N ASP A 173 17.42 -10.16 -2.43
CA ASP A 173 17.35 -11.57 -2.81
C ASP A 173 15.92 -12.11 -2.75
N ILE A 174 15.06 -11.44 -1.96
CA ILE A 174 13.63 -11.71 -1.87
C ILE A 174 12.89 -11.11 -3.06
N LEU A 175 13.20 -9.86 -3.43
CA LEU A 175 12.55 -9.15 -4.54
C LEU A 175 12.82 -9.79 -5.91
N GLU A 176 13.98 -10.41 -6.10
CA GLU A 176 14.35 -11.12 -7.33
C GLU A 176 13.54 -12.40 -7.60
N GLN A 177 12.79 -12.90 -6.61
CA GLN A 177 12.03 -14.15 -6.73
C GLN A 177 10.62 -13.99 -7.28
N PHE A 178 10.15 -12.75 -7.39
CA PHE A 178 8.79 -12.41 -7.83
C PHE A 178 8.83 -11.68 -9.16
#